data_AF-A0A0H3FA36-F1
#
_entry.id   AF-A0A0H3FA36-F1
#
_cell.length_a   1.000
_cell.length_b   1.000
_cell.length_c   1.000
_cell.angle_alpha   90.00
_cell.angle_beta   90.00
_cell.angle_gamma   90.00
#
_symmetry.space_group_name_H-M   'P 1'
#
loop_
_entity.id
_entity.type
_entity.pdbx_description
1 polymer ?
#
loop_
_entity_poly.entity_id
_entity_poly.type
_entity_poly.pdbx_seq_one_letter_code
_entity_poly.pdbx_strand_id
1 'polypeptide(L)'
;MKRLTQQDMTESEQRELKTLLDRARKAQGRELTNSENNRIKDDYIDTLMAEKEKVAAKARAEKRRNKAVPSTSATYDWTARTHPRGRR
;
A
#
# COMPACT_ATOMS: atom_id res chain seq x y z
N MET A 1 9.52 0.59 -6.28
CA MET A 1 9.68 0.58 -4.80
C MET A 1 10.94 -0.19 -4.46
N LYS A 2 11.61 0.13 -3.34
CA LYS A 2 12.68 -0.74 -2.82
C LYS A 2 12.04 -2.07 -2.39
N ARG A 3 12.62 -3.21 -2.78
CA ARG A 3 12.11 -4.54 -2.39
C ARG A 3 12.15 -4.64 -0.86
N LEU A 4 11.07 -5.14 -0.26
CA LEU A 4 11.01 -5.35 1.19
C LEU A 4 12.14 -6.30 1.58
N THR A 5 13.00 -5.87 2.49
CA THR A 5 14.04 -6.73 3.03
C THR A 5 13.53 -7.41 4.30
N GLN A 6 14.17 -8.50 4.72
CA GLN A 6 13.74 -9.24 5.91
C GLN A 6 13.76 -8.38 7.20
N GLN A 7 14.60 -7.35 7.25
CA GLN A 7 14.65 -6.39 8.36
C GLN A 7 13.43 -5.45 8.39
N ASP A 8 12.79 -5.22 7.24
CA ASP A 8 11.63 -4.34 7.11
C ASP A 8 10.30 -5.07 7.42
N MET A 9 10.37 -6.39 7.68
CA MET A 9 9.21 -7.20 8.06
C MET A 9 8.85 -7.00 9.53
N THR A 10 7.55 -6.93 9.81
CA THR A 10 7.02 -6.94 11.18
C THR A 10 7.22 -8.31 11.84
N GLU A 11 7.23 -8.36 13.17
CA GLU A 11 7.38 -9.63 13.90
C GLU A 11 6.28 -10.65 13.52
N SER A 12 5.07 -10.19 13.25
CA SER A 12 3.97 -11.04 12.77
C SER A 12 4.28 -11.66 11.41
N GLU A 13 4.75 -10.86 10.45
CA GLU A 13 5.12 -11.34 9.10
C GLU A 13 6.29 -12.32 9.18
N GLN A 14 7.26 -12.09 10.06
CA GLN A 14 8.39 -13.02 10.27
C GLN A 14 7.94 -14.35 10.89
N ARG A 15 6.99 -14.32 11.85
CA ARG A 15 6.41 -15.54 12.45
C ARG A 15 5.61 -16.34 11.43
N GLU A 16 4.87 -15.66 10.56
CA GLU A 16 4.11 -16.31 9.49
C GLU A 16 5.05 -16.94 8.46
N LEU A 17 6.08 -16.23 8.02
CA LEU A 17 7.12 -16.77 7.13
C LEU A 17 7.79 -18.01 7.74
N LYS A 18 8.13 -17.98 9.04
CA LYS A 18 8.68 -19.15 9.74
C LYS A 18 7.71 -20.32 9.71
N THR A 19 6.42 -20.06 9.95
CA THR A 19 5.37 -21.09 9.92
C THR A 19 5.22 -21.71 8.53
N LEU A 20 5.31 -20.91 7.46
CA LEU A 20 5.29 -21.39 6.08
C LEU A 20 6.49 -22.28 5.77
N LEU A 21 7.69 -21.89 6.21
CA LEU A 21 8.90 -22.70 6.04
C LEU A 21 8.80 -24.02 6.80
N ASP A 22 8.31 -24.02 8.03
CA ASP A 22 8.12 -25.24 8.82
C ASP A 22 7.06 -26.16 8.19
N ARG A 23 5.99 -25.61 7.62
CA ARG A 23 4.97 -26.37 6.88
C ARG A 23 5.56 -27.00 5.62
N ALA A 24 6.34 -26.24 4.85
CA ALA A 24 7.00 -26.74 3.66
C ALA A 24 8.01 -27.86 3.99
N ARG A 25 8.80 -27.67 5.05
CA ARG A 25 9.72 -28.70 5.57
C ARG A 25 8.98 -29.99 5.96
N LYS A 26 7.87 -29.87 6.69
CA LYS A 26 7.04 -31.03 7.05
C LYS A 26 6.45 -31.72 5.82
N ALA A 27 5.96 -30.97 4.84
CA ALA A 27 5.38 -31.52 3.61
C ALA A 27 6.41 -32.30 2.79
N GLN A 28 7.66 -31.84 2.78
CA GLN A 28 8.71 -32.48 2.00
C GLN A 28 9.36 -33.67 2.73
N GLY A 29 9.19 -33.78 4.04
CA GLY A 29 9.75 -34.86 4.87
C GLY A 29 11.28 -34.85 4.98
N ARG A 30 11.93 -33.82 4.43
CA ARG A 30 13.37 -33.57 4.47
C ARG A 30 13.64 -32.09 4.71
N GLU A 31 14.89 -31.74 4.98
CA GLU A 31 15.28 -30.33 4.99
C GLU A 31 15.10 -29.70 3.60
N LEU A 32 14.64 -28.44 3.62
CA LEU A 32 14.52 -27.61 2.43
C LEU A 32 15.91 -27.19 1.96
N THR A 33 16.13 -27.29 0.65
CA THR A 33 17.34 -26.75 0.02
C THR A 33 17.31 -25.21 0.06
N ASN A 34 18.49 -24.59 -0.11
CA ASN A 34 18.60 -23.13 -0.09
C ASN A 34 17.72 -22.46 -1.16
N SER A 35 17.60 -23.07 -2.35
CA SER A 35 16.74 -22.55 -3.42
C SER A 35 15.26 -22.63 -3.07
N GLU A 36 14.80 -23.72 -2.48
CA GLU A 36 13.42 -23.89 -2.01
C GLU A 36 13.08 -22.87 -0.92
N ASN A 37 13.98 -22.69 0.06
CA ASN A 37 13.82 -21.67 1.10
C ASN A 37 13.77 -20.26 0.53
N ASN A 38 14.67 -19.91 -0.38
CA ASN A 38 14.71 -18.58 -0.98
C ASN A 38 13.45 -18.31 -1.81
N ARG A 39 12.95 -19.30 -2.56
CA ARG A 39 11.71 -19.17 -3.33
C ARG A 39 10.52 -18.87 -2.43
N ILE A 40 10.36 -19.59 -1.32
CA ILE A 40 9.27 -19.34 -0.35
C ILE A 40 9.36 -17.93 0.24
N LYS A 41 10.57 -17.45 0.55
CA LYS A 41 10.79 -16.10 1.05
C LYS A 41 10.45 -15.04 0.00
N ASP A 42 10.91 -15.22 -1.23
CA ASP A 42 10.66 -14.30 -2.34
C ASP A 42 9.16 -14.22 -2.66
N ASP A 43 8.48 -15.36 -2.75
CA ASP A 43 7.04 -15.42 -3.00
C ASP A 43 6.26 -14.69 -1.89
N TYR A 44 6.65 -14.89 -0.62
CA TYR A 44 6.02 -14.19 0.51
C TYR A 44 6.28 -12.67 0.48
N ILE A 45 7.52 -12.25 0.18
CA ILE A 45 7.85 -10.83 0.02
C ILE A 45 7.02 -10.19 -1.10
N ASP A 46 6.85 -10.89 -2.23
CA ASP A 46 6.08 -10.39 -3.35
C ASP A 46 4.58 -10.25 -2.99
N THR A 47 4.04 -11.17 -2.18
CA THR A 47 2.67 -11.01 -1.65
C THR A 47 2.52 -9.79 -0.74
N LEU A 48 3.45 -9.57 0.19
CA LEU A 48 3.42 -8.40 1.09
C LEU A 48 3.56 -7.08 0.31
N MET A 49 4.41 -7.06 -0.70
CA MET A 49 4.55 -5.89 -1.58
C MET A 49 3.25 -5.61 -2.35
N ALA A 50 2.60 -6.64 -2.89
CA ALA A 50 1.33 -6.49 -3.58
C ALA A 50 0.22 -5.98 -2.64
N GLU A 51 0.19 -6.44 -1.38
CA GLU A 51 -0.74 -5.94 -0.37
C GLU A 51 -0.48 -4.47 -0.02
N LYS A 52 0.78 -4.10 0.21
CA LYS A 52 1.18 -2.71 0.46
C LYS A 52 0.82 -1.79 -0.72
N GLU A 53 1.01 -2.25 -1.95
CA GLU A 53 0.60 -1.52 -3.15
C GLU A 53 -0.91 -1.35 -3.26
N LYS A 54 -1.70 -2.39 -2.96
CA LYS A 54 -3.17 -2.32 -2.94
C LYS A 54 -3.65 -1.32 -1.89
N VAL A 55 -3.07 -1.34 -0.69
CA VAL A 55 -3.40 -0.38 0.38
C VAL A 55 -3.05 1.04 -0.05
N ALA A 56 -1.85 1.25 -0.61
CA ALA A 56 -1.44 2.56 -1.12
C ALA A 56 -2.33 3.05 -2.28
N ALA A 57 -2.75 2.16 -3.17
CA ALA A 57 -3.66 2.49 -4.26
C ALA A 57 -5.04 2.90 -3.72
N LYS A 58 -5.58 2.18 -2.74
CA LYS A 58 -6.83 2.54 -2.05
C LYS A 58 -6.72 3.91 -1.37
N ALA A 59 -5.65 4.15 -0.63
CA ALA A 59 -5.40 5.44 0.02
C ALA A 59 -5.30 6.60 -0.99
N ARG A 60 -4.64 6.39 -2.13
CA ARG A 60 -4.61 7.39 -3.22
C ARG A 60 -6.00 7.63 -3.82
N ALA A 61 -6.78 6.58 -4.03
CA ALA A 61 -8.14 6.70 -4.55
C ALA A 61 -9.04 7.46 -3.58
N GLU A 62 -8.94 7.19 -2.28
CA GLU A 62 -9.67 7.91 -1.24
C GLU A 62 -9.24 9.38 -1.16
N LYS A 63 -7.93 9.67 -1.18
CA LYS A 63 -7.43 11.05 -1.23
C LYS A 63 -7.96 11.81 -2.45
N ARG A 64 -8.01 11.14 -3.61
CA ARG A 64 -8.60 11.71 -4.84
C ARG A 64 -10.10 11.98 -4.67
N ARG A 65 -10.86 11.05 -4.10
CA ARG A 65 -12.29 11.24 -3.80
C ARG A 65 -12.50 12.42 -2.87
N ASN A 66 -11.75 12.50 -1.77
CA ASN A 66 -11.89 13.56 -0.77
C ASN A 66 -11.50 14.93 -1.35
N LYS A 67 -10.48 15.01 -2.23
CA LYS A 67 -10.15 16.25 -2.96
C LYS A 67 -11.24 16.66 -3.96
N ALA A 68 -11.95 15.70 -4.54
CA ALA A 68 -12.96 15.94 -5.56
C ALA A 68 -14.32 16.37 -4.98
N VAL A 69 -14.53 16.32 -3.66
CA VAL A 69 -15.75 16.86 -3.04
C VAL A 69 -15.71 18.39 -3.17
N PRO A 70 -16.60 19.01 -3.97
CA PRO A 70 -16.68 20.46 -4.04
C PRO A 70 -17.11 20.98 -2.67
N SER A 71 -16.44 22.00 -2.14
CA SER A 71 -16.88 22.64 -0.91
C SER A 71 -18.22 23.32 -1.16
N THR A 72 -19.31 22.71 -0.68
CA THR A 72 -20.70 23.19 -0.87
C THR A 72 -20.92 24.61 -0.32
N SER A 73 -19.98 25.12 0.50
CA SER A 73 -20.03 26.45 1.12
C SER A 73 -19.29 27.55 0.33
N ALA A 74 -18.46 27.21 -0.65
CA ALA A 74 -17.67 28.22 -1.39
C ALA A 74 -18.11 28.26 -2.85
N THR A 75 -19.33 28.75 -3.09
CA THR A 75 -19.71 29.21 -4.42
C THR A 75 -18.80 30.39 -4.75
N TYR A 76 -17.88 30.21 -5.69
CA TYR A 76 -16.98 31.27 -6.14
C TYR A 76 -17.81 32.40 -6.75
N ASP A 77 -17.95 33.50 -6.01
CA ASP A 77 -18.70 34.67 -6.43
C ASP A 77 -17.83 35.58 -7.30
N TRP A 78 -18.11 35.57 -8.61
CA TRP A 78 -17.46 36.42 -9.60
C TRP A 78 -17.72 37.91 -9.39
N THR A 79 -18.79 38.27 -8.67
CA THR A 79 -19.17 39.66 -8.40
C THR A 79 -18.47 40.24 -7.17
N ALA A 80 -17.92 39.41 -6.28
CA ALA A 80 -17.17 39.86 -5.11
C ALA A 80 -15.85 40.59 -5.46
N ARG A 81 -15.35 40.45 -6.69
CA ARG A 81 -14.14 41.15 -7.19
C ARG A 81 -14.42 42.31 -8.14
N THR A 82 -15.67 42.56 -8.53
CA THR A 82 -15.98 43.72 -9.37
C THR A 82 -15.96 45.01 -8.53
N HIS A 83 -14.94 45.85 -8.76
CA HIS A 83 -14.83 47.15 -8.12
C HIS A 83 -16.05 48.03 -8.50
N PRO A 84 -16.70 48.75 -7.57
CA PRO A 84 -17.91 49.53 -7.84
C PRO A 84 -17.70 50.75 -8.76
N ARG A 85 -16.47 50.98 -9.25
CA ARG A 85 -16.12 52.11 -10.11
C ARG A 85 -16.49 51.84 -11.57
N GLY A 86 -17.79 51.89 -11.86
CA GLY A 86 -18.27 51.72 -13.23
C GLY A 86 -19.76 52.01 -13.46
N ARG A 87 -20.48 52.56 -12.48
CA ARG A 87 -21.82 53.11 -12.75
C ARG A 87 -21.64 54.56 -13.20
N ARG A 88 -21.60 54.78 -14.51
CA ARG A 88 -21.83 56.09 -15.13
C ARG A 88 -23.31 56.25 -15.40
#